data_AF-A0ABD2SN06-F1
#
_entry.id   AF-A0ABD2SN06-F1
#
_cell.length_a   1.000
_cell.length_b   1.000
_cell.length_c   1.000
_cell.angle_alpha   90.00
_cell.angle_beta   90.00
_cell.angle_gamma   90.00
#
_symmetry.space_group_name_H-M   'P 1'
#
loop_
_entity.id
_entity.type
_entity.pdbx_description
1 polymer ?
#
loop_
_entity_poly.entity_id
_entity_poly.type
_entity_poly.pdbx_seq_one_letter_code
_entity_poly.pdbx_strand_id
1 'polypeptide(L)'
;MNLGEFCEDEAKGVVQSLVLDREKGELVKASGRVEKKIGISEGKTIAALKSHSEAERRRRQRINAHLSTLRNLVPSSDKMDKAALLAEVVCQVKQLKETATDVSERFFIPLDSDEIKVEIIAENAIDGTCLYRASICCEYMPHLLSDLKETINSLHVNLVKSEISTLGSRVKNVFLFTNLIDGGRATIEAREIFLSSVRQAFSSILDKVSAFPEYSAYPNKRQRISCFDSSSLLF
;
A
#
# COMPACT_ATOMS: atom_id res chain seq x y z
N MET A 1 7.41 -42.88 -75.35
CA MET A 1 8.78 -42.70 -74.80
C MET A 1 8.65 -42.50 -73.30
N ASN A 2 9.55 -43.12 -72.54
CA ASN A 2 9.42 -43.55 -71.14
C ASN A 2 9.54 -42.46 -70.05
N LEU A 3 9.21 -42.91 -68.83
CA LEU A 3 9.28 -42.38 -67.45
C LEU A 3 10.56 -41.63 -66.99
N GLY A 4 10.44 -40.91 -65.85
CA GLY A 4 11.49 -40.61 -64.84
C GLY A 4 11.30 -39.22 -64.20
N GLU A 5 10.92 -38.99 -62.93
CA GLU A 5 11.52 -39.26 -61.58
C GLU A 5 12.77 -38.42 -61.20
N PHE A 6 12.70 -37.70 -60.05
CA PHE A 6 13.73 -37.10 -59.14
C PHE A 6 14.94 -36.29 -59.73
N CYS A 7 15.47 -35.21 -59.16
CA CYS A 7 16.08 -35.05 -57.83
C CYS A 7 16.35 -33.57 -57.48
N GLU A 8 16.57 -33.31 -56.19
CA GLU A 8 17.03 -32.07 -55.57
C GLU A 8 18.42 -31.61 -56.06
N ASP A 9 18.74 -30.32 -55.90
CA ASP A 9 20.14 -29.90 -55.79
C ASP A 9 20.37 -28.77 -54.77
N GLU A 10 21.39 -29.01 -53.94
CA GLU A 10 21.86 -28.20 -52.83
C GLU A 10 22.56 -26.92 -53.31
N ALA A 11 22.28 -25.79 -52.67
CA ALA A 11 23.19 -24.65 -52.64
C ALA A 11 23.82 -24.52 -51.25
N LYS A 12 24.97 -25.17 -51.04
CA LYS A 12 25.86 -24.96 -49.89
C LYS A 12 26.34 -23.50 -49.86
N GLY A 13 25.70 -22.66 -49.05
CA GLY A 13 26.20 -21.32 -48.73
C GLY A 13 27.41 -21.40 -47.80
N VAL A 14 28.62 -21.16 -48.33
CA VAL A 14 29.83 -20.97 -47.52
C VAL A 14 29.72 -19.62 -46.81
N VAL A 15 29.50 -19.61 -45.50
CA VAL A 15 29.57 -18.37 -44.70
C VAL A 15 31.04 -18.03 -44.47
N GLN A 16 31.57 -17.09 -45.25
CA GLN A 16 32.89 -16.50 -45.01
C GLN A 16 32.74 -15.40 -43.96
N SER A 17 33.37 -15.59 -42.80
CA SER A 17 33.50 -14.56 -41.77
C SER A 17 34.78 -13.76 -42.01
N LEU A 18 34.62 -12.46 -42.20
CA LEU A 18 35.72 -11.49 -42.29
C LEU A 18 35.78 -10.72 -40.96
N VAL A 19 36.93 -10.78 -40.29
CA VAL A 19 37.17 -10.05 -39.02
C VAL A 19 38.21 -8.97 -39.30
N LEU A 20 37.93 -7.74 -38.85
CA LEU A 20 38.84 -6.60 -38.96
C LEU A 20 39.85 -6.65 -37.81
N ASP A 21 41.14 -6.69 -38.16
CA ASP A 21 42.22 -6.56 -37.19
C ASP A 21 42.43 -5.10 -36.79
N ARG A 22 42.43 -4.85 -35.48
CA ARG A 22 42.21 -3.52 -34.90
C ARG A 22 43.46 -2.63 -34.92
N GLU A 23 44.62 -3.15 -35.29
CA GLU A 23 45.86 -2.36 -35.37
C GLU A 23 46.30 -1.98 -36.80
N LYS A 24 45.76 -2.62 -37.86
CA LYS A 24 46.13 -2.27 -39.25
C LYS A 24 45.01 -2.22 -40.28
N GLY A 25 43.75 -2.46 -39.91
CA GLY A 25 42.60 -2.18 -40.78
C GLY A 25 42.53 -3.00 -42.08
N GLU A 26 43.21 -4.14 -42.15
CA GLU A 26 43.19 -5.05 -43.30
C GLU A 26 42.55 -6.41 -42.93
N LEU A 27 41.79 -6.98 -43.85
CA LEU A 27 41.04 -8.22 -43.66
C LEU A 27 41.93 -9.43 -43.95
N VAL A 28 42.23 -10.25 -42.93
CA VAL A 28 43.03 -11.47 -43.09
C VAL A 28 42.23 -12.72 -42.74
N LYS A 29 42.35 -13.75 -43.58
CA LYS A 29 41.66 -15.04 -43.45
C LYS A 29 42.41 -15.96 -42.48
N ALA A 30 41.92 -16.06 -41.25
CA ALA A 30 42.45 -17.03 -40.28
C ALA A 30 41.71 -18.37 -40.39
N SER A 31 42.42 -19.43 -40.82
CA SER A 31 41.97 -20.82 -40.71
C SER A 31 42.50 -21.40 -39.39
N GLY A 32 41.70 -21.35 -38.33
CA GLY A 32 41.98 -21.97 -37.04
C GLY A 32 40.94 -23.04 -36.72
N ARG A 33 41.36 -24.31 -36.70
CA ARG A 33 40.55 -25.47 -36.31
C ARG A 33 40.45 -25.47 -34.78
N VAL A 34 39.28 -25.14 -34.24
CA VAL A 34 38.95 -25.31 -32.81
C VAL A 34 37.70 -26.16 -32.68
N GLU A 35 37.77 -27.05 -31.69
CA GLU A 35 36.95 -28.21 -31.49
C GLU A 35 35.45 -27.90 -31.33
N LYS A 36 34.70 -28.70 -32.08
CA LYS A 36 33.27 -29.03 -31.97
C LYS A 36 32.60 -28.74 -30.61
N LYS A 37 32.03 -27.54 -30.48
CA LYS A 37 30.75 -27.28 -29.79
C LYS A 37 29.90 -26.29 -30.61
N ILE A 38 29.90 -26.43 -31.94
CA ILE A 38 28.90 -25.81 -32.81
C ILE A 38 27.77 -26.83 -32.96
N GLY A 39 26.60 -26.46 -32.43
CA GLY A 39 25.39 -27.25 -32.58
C GLY A 39 24.45 -27.13 -31.39
N ILE A 40 24.12 -25.91 -30.95
CA ILE A 40 22.73 -25.72 -30.54
C ILE A 40 21.95 -26.00 -31.83
N SER A 41 21.40 -27.21 -31.96
CA SER A 41 20.70 -27.62 -33.16
C SER A 41 19.63 -26.57 -33.46
N GLU A 42 19.42 -26.24 -34.74
CA GLU A 42 18.42 -25.25 -35.16
C GLU A 42 17.02 -25.56 -34.57
N GLY A 43 16.72 -26.85 -34.31
CA GLY A 43 15.53 -27.24 -33.56
C GLY A 43 15.47 -26.71 -32.11
N LYS A 44 16.59 -26.64 -31.39
CA LYS A 44 16.68 -26.08 -30.03
C LYS A 44 16.53 -24.56 -30.03
N THR A 45 17.08 -23.85 -31.03
CA THR A 45 16.89 -22.40 -31.15
C THR A 45 15.45 -22.05 -31.54
N ILE A 46 14.84 -22.79 -32.48
CA ILE A 46 13.44 -22.62 -32.88
C ILE A 46 12.48 -22.92 -31.70
N ALA A 47 12.74 -23.96 -30.93
CA ALA A 47 11.95 -24.28 -29.73
C ALA A 47 12.06 -23.18 -28.65
N ALA A 48 13.25 -22.63 -28.46
CA ALA A 48 13.46 -21.51 -27.53
C ALA A 48 12.69 -20.25 -27.97
N LEU A 49 12.72 -19.90 -29.26
CA LEU A 49 11.96 -18.76 -29.80
C LEU A 49 10.44 -18.96 -29.66
N LYS A 50 9.93 -20.16 -29.93
CA LYS A 50 8.52 -20.50 -29.72
C LYS A 50 8.14 -20.35 -28.25
N SER A 51 8.94 -20.90 -27.34
CA SER A 51 8.74 -20.77 -25.89
C SER A 51 8.71 -19.30 -25.44
N HIS A 52 9.65 -18.47 -25.93
CA HIS A 52 9.69 -17.04 -25.64
C HIS A 52 8.43 -16.31 -26.16
N SER A 53 8.02 -16.60 -27.39
CA SER A 53 6.81 -15.99 -27.99
C SER A 53 5.55 -16.35 -27.20
N GLU A 54 5.46 -17.59 -26.72
CA GLU A 54 4.33 -18.08 -25.93
C GLU A 54 4.33 -17.46 -24.53
N ALA A 55 5.51 -17.32 -23.91
CA ALA A 55 5.68 -16.63 -22.64
C ALA A 55 5.22 -15.16 -22.72
N GLU A 56 5.60 -14.44 -23.79
CA GLU A 56 5.15 -13.07 -24.01
C GLU A 56 3.65 -12.99 -24.31
N ARG A 57 3.08 -13.95 -25.06
CA ARG A 57 1.61 -14.03 -25.25
C ARG A 57 0.89 -14.17 -23.91
N ARG A 58 1.34 -15.07 -23.03
CA ARG A 58 0.79 -15.26 -21.68
C ARG A 58 0.91 -13.98 -20.85
N ARG A 59 2.04 -13.28 -20.92
CA ARG A 59 2.23 -11.99 -20.24
C ARG A 59 1.19 -10.97 -20.70
N ARG A 60 0.98 -10.80 -22.02
CA ARG A 60 -0.02 -9.88 -22.58
C ARG A 60 -1.44 -10.25 -22.17
N GLN A 61 -1.77 -11.54 -22.16
CA GLN A 61 -3.08 -12.03 -21.71
C GLN A 61 -3.34 -11.65 -20.24
N ARG A 62 -2.37 -11.84 -19.33
CA ARG A 62 -2.51 -11.43 -17.92
C ARG A 62 -2.72 -9.92 -17.78
N ILE A 63 -1.95 -9.11 -18.50
CA ILE A 63 -2.11 -7.64 -18.47
C ILE A 63 -3.50 -7.22 -18.97
N ASN A 64 -3.95 -7.78 -20.09
CA ASN A 64 -5.28 -7.46 -20.62
C ASN A 64 -6.41 -7.93 -19.68
N ALA A 65 -6.22 -9.05 -18.97
CA ALA A 65 -7.16 -9.48 -17.93
C ALA A 65 -7.26 -8.45 -16.81
N HIS A 66 -6.14 -7.96 -16.25
CA HIS A 66 -6.17 -6.90 -15.24
C HIS A 66 -6.80 -5.60 -15.76
N LEU A 67 -6.54 -5.21 -17.01
CA LEU A 67 -7.19 -4.04 -17.62
C LEU A 67 -8.71 -4.22 -17.75
N SER A 68 -9.19 -5.44 -18.05
CA SER A 68 -10.63 -5.73 -18.08
C SER A 68 -11.26 -5.65 -16.68
N THR A 69 -10.56 -6.12 -15.65
CA THR A 69 -11.01 -5.98 -14.26
C THR A 69 -11.12 -4.51 -13.87
N LEU A 70 -10.14 -3.68 -14.23
CA LEU A 70 -10.21 -2.24 -13.96
C LEU A 70 -11.41 -1.58 -14.63
N ARG A 71 -11.74 -1.94 -15.88
CA ARG A 71 -12.94 -1.40 -16.53
C ARG A 71 -14.23 -1.71 -15.78
N ASN A 72 -14.35 -2.92 -15.25
CA ASN A 72 -15.54 -3.33 -14.50
C ASN A 72 -15.70 -2.58 -13.16
N LEU A 73 -14.62 -2.03 -12.59
CA LEU A 73 -14.64 -1.31 -11.32
C LEU A 73 -14.83 0.21 -11.49
N VAL A 74 -14.50 0.74 -12.67
CA VAL A 74 -14.53 2.18 -12.96
C VAL A 74 -15.83 2.53 -13.69
N PRO A 75 -16.66 3.40 -13.12
CA PRO A 75 -17.87 3.88 -13.78
C PRO A 75 -17.59 4.45 -15.19
N SER A 76 -18.46 4.13 -16.15
CA SER A 76 -18.43 4.69 -17.50
C SER A 76 -17.14 4.46 -18.31
N SER A 77 -16.39 3.40 -18.03
CA SER A 77 -15.05 3.17 -18.62
C SER A 77 -15.03 2.36 -19.92
N ASP A 78 -16.19 1.90 -20.40
CA ASP A 78 -16.32 1.00 -21.57
C ASP A 78 -15.69 1.55 -22.85
N LYS A 79 -15.71 2.88 -23.01
CA LYS A 79 -15.20 3.58 -24.21
C LYS A 79 -13.80 4.18 -24.00
N MET A 80 -13.21 4.04 -22.82
CA MET A 80 -11.90 4.61 -22.53
C MET A 80 -10.78 3.80 -23.18
N ASP A 81 -9.85 4.51 -23.81
CA ASP A 81 -8.57 3.90 -24.19
C ASP A 81 -7.76 3.50 -22.94
N LYS A 82 -6.66 2.76 -23.15
CA LYS A 82 -5.88 2.23 -22.02
C LYS A 82 -5.25 3.33 -21.15
N ALA A 83 -4.88 4.47 -21.73
CA ALA A 83 -4.23 5.54 -21.00
C ALA A 83 -5.26 6.34 -20.18
N ALA A 84 -6.38 6.69 -20.80
CA ALA A 84 -7.52 7.36 -20.17
C ALA A 84 -8.08 6.51 -19.02
N LEU A 85 -8.22 5.19 -19.21
CA LEU A 85 -8.66 4.28 -18.14
C LEU A 85 -7.73 4.36 -16.93
N LEU A 86 -6.41 4.28 -17.13
CA LEU A 86 -5.45 4.32 -16.02
C LEU A 86 -5.44 5.68 -15.32
N ALA A 87 -5.57 6.78 -16.06
CA ALA A 87 -5.68 8.11 -15.50
C ALA A 87 -6.93 8.25 -14.62
N GLU A 88 -8.07 7.74 -15.11
CA GLU A 88 -9.34 7.74 -14.39
C GLU A 88 -9.28 6.89 -13.11
N VAL A 89 -8.71 5.68 -13.18
CA VAL A 89 -8.49 4.84 -11.99
C VAL A 89 -7.71 5.59 -10.92
N VAL A 90 -6.62 6.27 -11.31
CA VAL A 90 -5.81 7.05 -10.37
C VAL A 90 -6.62 8.20 -9.77
N CYS A 91 -7.43 8.89 -10.58
CA CYS A 91 -8.30 9.96 -10.11
C CYS A 91 -9.32 9.44 -9.08
N GLN A 92 -10.00 8.33 -9.39
CA GLN A 92 -11.00 7.73 -8.50
C GLN A 92 -10.39 7.24 -7.20
N VAL A 93 -9.22 6.59 -7.24
CA VAL A 93 -8.52 6.17 -6.01
C VAL A 93 -8.18 7.38 -5.14
N LYS A 94 -7.73 8.49 -5.73
CA LYS A 94 -7.46 9.72 -4.98
C LYS A 94 -8.73 10.30 -4.36
N GLN A 95 -9.82 10.40 -5.15
CA GLN A 95 -11.10 10.92 -4.67
C GLN A 95 -11.69 10.05 -3.56
N LEU A 96 -11.61 8.71 -3.69
CA LEU A 96 -12.08 7.78 -2.67
C LEU A 96 -11.25 7.91 -1.38
N LYS A 97 -9.94 8.09 -1.48
CA LYS A 97 -9.08 8.34 -0.31
C LYS A 97 -9.44 9.65 0.40
N GLU A 98 -9.64 10.73 -0.35
CA GLU A 98 -10.05 12.04 0.20
C GLU A 98 -11.43 11.96 0.87
N THR A 99 -12.39 11.32 0.20
CA THR A 99 -13.74 11.11 0.77
C THR A 99 -13.67 10.27 2.05
N ALA A 100 -12.84 9.21 2.06
CA ALA A 100 -12.67 8.38 3.23
C ALA A 100 -12.01 9.15 4.39
N THR A 101 -11.01 10.00 4.13
CA THR A 101 -10.38 10.84 5.16
C THR A 101 -11.38 11.83 5.74
N ASP A 102 -12.18 12.51 4.92
CA ASP A 102 -13.18 13.49 5.38
C ASP A 102 -14.25 12.85 6.28
N VAL A 103 -14.76 11.69 5.87
CA VAL A 103 -15.72 10.91 6.67
C VAL A 103 -15.07 10.42 7.96
N SER A 104 -13.80 10.00 7.92
CA SER A 104 -13.07 9.54 9.11
C SER A 104 -12.88 10.63 10.17
N GLU A 105 -12.81 11.90 9.76
CA GLU A 105 -12.68 13.03 10.66
C GLU A 105 -14.01 13.41 11.31
N ARG A 106 -15.12 13.33 10.55
CA ARG A 106 -16.47 13.64 11.04
C ARG A 106 -17.06 12.58 11.96
N PHE A 107 -16.85 11.31 11.64
CA PHE A 107 -17.45 10.18 12.34
C PHE A 107 -16.46 9.39 13.19
N PHE A 108 -15.24 9.91 13.35
CA PHE A 108 -14.15 9.26 14.08
C PHE A 108 -13.89 7.83 13.61
N ILE A 109 -14.02 7.52 12.32
CA ILE A 109 -13.81 6.15 11.84
C ILE A 109 -12.28 5.84 11.81
N PRO A 110 -11.83 4.67 12.31
CA PRO A 110 -10.44 4.24 12.14
C PRO A 110 -10.08 4.06 10.66
N LEU A 111 -8.90 4.55 10.27
CA LEU A 111 -8.31 4.34 8.95
C LEU A 111 -7.53 3.03 8.92
N ASP A 112 -7.18 2.54 7.73
CA ASP A 112 -6.40 1.32 7.52
C ASP A 112 -4.93 1.42 7.96
N SER A 113 -4.46 2.64 8.24
CA SER A 113 -3.08 2.98 8.58
C SER A 113 -2.97 3.48 10.03
N ASP A 114 -1.79 3.30 10.62
CA ASP A 114 -1.48 3.87 11.94
C ASP A 114 -1.28 5.39 11.83
N GLU A 115 -1.94 6.15 12.69
CA GLU A 115 -1.91 7.61 12.66
C GLU A 115 -1.94 8.19 14.07
N ILE A 116 -1.05 9.15 14.34
CA ILE A 116 -1.11 10.01 15.52
C ILE A 116 -1.19 11.46 15.02
N LYS A 117 -2.29 12.13 15.36
CA LYS A 117 -2.47 13.58 15.11
C LYS A 117 -2.64 14.28 16.45
N VAL A 118 -1.95 15.40 16.62
CA VAL A 118 -2.12 16.30 17.77
C VAL A 118 -2.21 17.72 17.23
N GLU A 119 -3.31 18.40 17.52
CA GLU A 119 -3.65 19.71 16.98
C GLU A 119 -4.30 20.61 18.03
N ILE A 120 -4.29 21.92 17.78
CA ILE A 120 -4.97 22.92 18.61
C ILE A 120 -6.29 23.25 17.93
N ILE A 121 -7.42 23.08 18.64
CA ILE A 121 -8.76 23.35 18.09
C ILE A 121 -9.22 24.78 18.40
N ALA A 122 -8.92 25.27 19.59
CA ALA A 122 -9.38 26.56 20.05
C ALA A 122 -8.40 27.18 21.05
N GLU A 123 -8.37 28.51 21.08
CA GLU A 123 -7.61 29.29 22.05
C GLU A 123 -8.54 30.29 22.71
N ASN A 124 -8.59 30.26 24.03
CA ASN A 124 -9.33 31.25 24.80
C ASN A 124 -8.44 32.49 24.96
N ALA A 125 -8.79 33.58 24.27
CA ALA A 125 -8.05 34.84 24.32
C ALA A 125 -8.06 35.51 25.72
N ILE A 126 -9.01 35.13 26.57
CA ILE A 126 -9.21 35.71 27.91
C ILE A 126 -8.28 35.03 28.92
N ASP A 127 -8.31 33.71 28.99
CA ASP A 127 -7.59 32.94 30.02
C ASP A 127 -6.28 32.33 29.52
N GLY A 128 -5.97 32.47 28.21
CA GLY A 128 -4.78 31.89 27.59
C GLY A 128 -4.80 30.37 27.47
N THR A 129 -5.90 29.71 27.83
CA THR A 129 -6.04 28.26 27.77
C THR A 129 -6.24 27.78 26.33
N CYS A 130 -5.44 26.82 25.90
CA CYS A 130 -5.59 26.16 24.60
C CYS A 130 -6.35 24.83 24.75
N LEU A 131 -7.28 24.58 23.85
CA LEU A 131 -7.95 23.29 23.69
C LEU A 131 -7.19 22.46 22.64
N TYR A 132 -6.70 21.31 23.05
CA TYR A 132 -5.96 20.38 22.22
C TYR A 132 -6.83 19.18 21.85
N ARG A 133 -6.62 18.67 20.64
CA ARG A 133 -7.12 17.37 20.18
C ARG A 133 -5.95 16.46 19.88
N ALA A 134 -5.93 15.31 20.51
CA ALA A 134 -5.08 14.21 20.10
C ALA A 134 -5.95 13.08 19.57
N SER A 135 -5.57 12.49 18.44
CA SER A 135 -6.17 11.27 17.92
C SER A 135 -5.12 10.23 17.61
N ILE A 136 -5.40 8.99 17.99
CA ILE A 136 -4.53 7.84 17.79
C ILE A 136 -5.35 6.76 17.13
N CYS A 137 -4.93 6.34 15.94
CA CYS A 137 -5.50 5.24 15.18
C CYS A 137 -4.47 4.11 15.11
N CYS A 138 -4.83 2.93 15.61
CA CYS A 138 -3.96 1.77 15.62
C CYS A 138 -4.76 0.46 15.63
N GLU A 139 -4.08 -0.68 15.60
CA GLU A 139 -4.70 -1.98 15.82
C GLU A 139 -5.00 -2.17 17.31
N TYR A 140 -6.12 -2.81 17.64
CA TYR A 140 -6.52 -3.01 19.03
C TYR A 140 -5.55 -3.97 19.75
N MET A 141 -5.06 -3.53 20.91
CA MET A 141 -4.13 -4.29 21.75
C MET A 141 -4.71 -4.45 23.16
N PRO A 142 -4.49 -5.58 23.85
CA PRO A 142 -5.07 -5.86 25.16
C PRO A 142 -4.63 -4.93 26.31
N HIS A 143 -3.70 -4.00 26.09
CA HIS A 143 -3.27 -3.00 27.08
C HIS A 143 -3.34 -1.55 26.61
N LEU A 144 -3.76 -1.29 25.37
CA LEU A 144 -3.75 0.03 24.76
C LEU A 144 -4.47 1.08 25.61
N LEU A 145 -5.68 0.78 26.07
CA LEU A 145 -6.49 1.73 26.84
C LEU A 145 -5.87 2.04 28.22
N SER A 146 -5.21 1.05 28.84
CA SER A 146 -4.52 1.24 30.11
C SER A 146 -3.29 2.12 29.94
N ASP A 147 -2.49 1.85 28.90
CA ASP A 147 -1.29 2.64 28.57
C ASP A 147 -1.67 4.08 28.20
N LEU A 148 -2.75 4.26 27.42
CA LEU A 148 -3.29 5.58 27.09
C LEU A 148 -3.74 6.35 28.32
N LYS A 149 -4.46 5.68 29.24
CA LYS A 149 -4.90 6.29 30.49
C LYS A 149 -3.71 6.73 31.34
N GLU A 150 -2.71 5.87 31.52
CA GLU A 150 -1.50 6.19 32.29
C GLU A 150 -0.74 7.36 31.67
N THR A 151 -0.60 7.37 30.34
CA THR A 151 0.07 8.43 29.59
C THR A 151 -0.66 9.78 29.71
N ILE A 152 -1.99 9.79 29.65
CA ILE A 152 -2.77 11.02 29.84
C ILE A 152 -2.61 11.54 31.27
N ASN A 153 -2.61 10.65 32.27
CA ASN A 153 -2.42 11.04 33.67
C ASN A 153 -1.01 11.62 33.91
N SER A 154 0.03 11.09 33.25
CA SER A 154 1.41 11.58 33.40
C SER A 154 1.67 12.91 32.69
N LEU A 155 0.88 13.24 31.66
CA LEU A 155 0.93 14.53 30.98
C LEU A 155 0.33 15.68 31.80
N HIS A 156 -0.31 15.40 32.95
CA HIS A 156 -0.94 16.38 33.84
C HIS A 156 -1.90 17.34 33.09
N VAL A 157 -2.64 16.80 32.11
CA VAL A 157 -3.62 17.56 31.31
C VAL A 157 -5.02 17.45 31.90
N ASN A 158 -5.83 18.49 31.68
CA ASN A 158 -7.25 18.45 32.04
C ASN A 158 -8.04 17.81 30.89
N LEU A 159 -8.35 16.52 31.00
CA LEU A 159 -9.14 15.81 30.00
C LEU A 159 -10.60 16.30 30.01
N VAL A 160 -11.02 16.92 28.91
CA VAL A 160 -12.39 17.43 28.71
C VAL A 160 -13.29 16.34 28.13
N LYS A 161 -12.79 15.60 27.14
CA LYS A 161 -13.56 14.56 26.43
C LYS A 161 -12.65 13.44 25.96
N SER A 162 -13.19 12.23 25.94
CA SER A 162 -12.56 11.06 25.33
C SER A 162 -13.60 10.33 24.49
N GLU A 163 -13.27 10.01 23.24
CA GLU A 163 -14.10 9.26 22.31
C GLU A 163 -13.31 8.08 21.78
N ILE A 164 -13.96 6.92 21.73
CA ILE A 164 -13.37 5.68 21.20
C ILE A 164 -14.29 5.15 20.12
N SER A 165 -13.68 4.69 19.05
CA SER A 165 -14.35 4.15 17.88
C SER A 165 -13.58 2.93 17.38
N THR A 166 -14.31 1.96 16.82
CA THR A 166 -13.70 0.71 16.35
C THR A 166 -14.25 0.34 14.97
N LEU A 167 -13.38 -0.21 14.14
CA LEU A 167 -13.72 -0.75 12.82
C LEU A 167 -12.85 -1.97 12.56
N GLY A 168 -13.46 -3.16 12.56
CA GLY A 168 -12.71 -4.42 12.45
C GLY A 168 -11.77 -4.62 13.66
N SER A 169 -10.49 -4.87 13.41
CA SER A 169 -9.46 -4.93 14.45
C SER A 169 -8.90 -3.56 14.84
N ARG A 170 -9.29 -2.49 14.16
CA ARG A 170 -8.71 -1.15 14.36
C ARG A 170 -9.52 -0.33 15.35
N VAL A 171 -8.82 0.50 16.09
CA VAL A 171 -9.37 1.41 17.10
C VAL A 171 -8.82 2.81 16.88
N LYS A 172 -9.70 3.80 16.99
CA LYS A 172 -9.34 5.23 16.98
C LYS A 172 -9.81 5.86 18.28
N ASN A 173 -8.86 6.37 19.05
CA ASN A 173 -9.07 7.07 20.31
C ASN A 173 -8.85 8.56 20.07
N VAL A 174 -9.79 9.39 20.49
CA VAL A 174 -9.73 10.85 20.36
C VAL A 174 -9.89 11.48 21.73
N PHE A 175 -8.93 12.32 22.10
CA PHE A 175 -8.89 12.99 23.38
C PHE A 175 -8.94 14.50 23.15
N LEU A 176 -9.83 15.17 23.89
CA LEU A 176 -9.87 16.62 24.00
C LEU A 176 -9.40 16.99 25.40
N PHE A 177 -8.38 17.82 25.51
CA PHE A 177 -7.82 18.23 26.79
C PHE A 177 -7.35 19.68 26.75
N THR A 178 -7.34 20.30 27.92
CA THR A 178 -6.78 21.65 28.11
C THR A 178 -5.51 21.58 28.94
N ASN A 179 -4.58 22.46 28.61
CA ASN A 179 -3.41 22.73 29.45
C ASN A 179 -3.60 24.11 30.07
N LEU A 180 -3.56 24.18 31.40
CA LEU A 180 -3.54 25.44 32.12
C LEU A 180 -2.09 25.89 32.18
N ILE A 181 -1.69 26.80 31.27
CA ILE A 181 -0.38 27.42 31.37
C ILE A 181 -0.44 28.39 32.56
N ASP A 182 0.21 28.02 33.65
CA ASP A 182 0.37 28.88 34.82
C ASP A 182 1.31 30.05 34.45
N GLY A 183 0.81 31.29 34.58
CA GLY A 183 1.61 32.51 34.41
C GLY A 183 1.98 32.89 32.97
N GLY A 184 1.06 33.55 32.27
CA GLY A 184 1.34 34.31 31.06
C GLY A 184 1.02 33.58 29.75
N ARG A 185 0.55 34.35 28.75
CA ARG A 185 0.18 33.88 27.41
C ARG A 185 1.26 32.94 26.87
N ALA A 186 0.98 31.64 26.77
CA ALA A 186 1.96 30.66 26.30
C ALA A 186 2.55 31.10 24.96
N THR A 187 3.87 31.24 24.92
CA THR A 187 4.60 31.51 23.68
C THR A 187 4.30 30.40 22.67
N ILE A 188 4.37 30.73 21.38
CA ILE A 188 4.14 29.78 20.29
C ILE A 188 5.05 28.55 20.45
N GLU A 189 6.30 28.77 20.89
CA GLU A 189 7.29 27.73 21.15
C GLU A 189 6.86 26.76 22.26
N ALA A 190 6.32 27.26 23.38
CA ALA A 190 5.87 26.39 24.48
C ALA A 190 4.72 25.46 24.03
N ARG A 191 3.86 25.95 23.13
CA ARG A 191 2.76 25.14 22.57
C ARG A 191 3.29 24.05 21.66
N GLU A 192 4.27 24.37 20.82
CA GLU A 192 4.89 23.41 19.90
C GLU A 192 5.66 22.31 20.65
N ILE A 193 6.37 22.69 21.72
CA ILE A 193 7.04 21.74 22.62
C ILE A 193 6.01 20.80 23.26
N PHE A 194 4.89 21.34 23.77
CA PHE A 194 3.83 20.54 24.35
C PHE A 194 3.19 19.59 23.32
N LEU A 195 2.86 20.07 22.12
CA LEU A 195 2.35 19.23 21.02
C LEU A 195 3.32 18.08 20.69
N SER A 196 4.61 18.39 20.60
CA SER A 196 5.66 17.41 20.33
C SER A 196 5.79 16.39 21.45
N SER A 197 5.70 16.83 22.71
CA SER A 197 5.74 15.97 23.89
C SER A 197 4.55 15.01 23.93
N VAL A 198 3.33 15.50 23.70
CA VAL A 198 2.13 14.66 23.63
C VAL A 198 2.25 13.65 22.48
N ARG A 199 2.68 14.09 21.31
CA ARG A 199 2.87 13.21 20.15
C ARG A 199 3.88 12.11 20.47
N GLN A 200 5.01 12.45 21.07
CA GLN A 200 6.04 11.50 21.47
C GLN A 200 5.55 10.51 22.52
N ALA A 201 4.79 10.99 23.52
CA ALA A 201 4.23 10.15 24.57
C ALA A 201 3.30 9.07 23.99
N PHE A 202 2.44 9.44 23.05
CA PHE A 202 1.59 8.48 22.35
C PHE A 202 2.34 7.58 21.36
N SER A 203 3.36 8.10 20.66
CA SER A 203 4.22 7.27 19.81
C SER A 203 4.92 6.18 20.61
N SER A 204 5.38 6.48 21.83
CA SER A 204 6.01 5.49 22.70
C SER A 204 5.10 4.31 23.02
N ILE A 205 3.79 4.50 23.09
CA ILE A 205 2.82 3.42 23.29
C ILE A 205 2.82 2.49 22.06
N LEU A 206 2.79 3.06 20.85
CA LEU A 206 2.83 2.28 19.61
C LEU A 206 4.16 1.52 19.43
N ASP A 207 5.28 2.13 19.84
CA ASP A 207 6.60 1.49 19.74
C ASP A 207 6.74 0.32 20.73
N LYS A 208 6.26 0.47 21.98
CA LYS A 208 6.19 -0.62 22.97
C LYS A 208 5.36 -1.80 22.46
N VAL A 209 4.32 -1.48 21.70
CA VAL A 209 3.38 -2.43 21.12
C VAL A 209 3.98 -3.22 19.97
N SER A 210 4.79 -2.61 19.10
CA SER A 210 5.42 -3.30 17.97
C SER A 210 6.44 -4.38 18.40
N ALA A 211 6.84 -4.41 19.67
CA ALA A 211 7.75 -5.41 20.24
C ALA A 211 7.06 -6.72 20.68
N PHE A 212 5.72 -6.81 20.65
CA PHE A 212 4.97 -8.00 21.08
C PHE A 212 4.02 -8.52 19.97
N PRO A 213 4.49 -9.43 19.08
CA PRO A 213 3.64 -10.01 18.05
C PRO A 213 2.71 -11.15 18.52
N GLU A 214 2.77 -11.56 19.79
CA GLU A 214 2.22 -12.85 20.25
C GLU A 214 0.75 -12.84 20.71
N TYR A 215 -0.10 -11.97 20.15
CA TYR A 215 -1.54 -11.98 20.47
C TYR A 215 -2.46 -11.99 19.24
N SER A 216 -2.08 -12.73 18.18
CA SER A 216 -2.95 -12.93 17.01
C SER A 216 -3.96 -14.08 17.15
N ALA A 217 -4.18 -14.63 18.34
CA ALA A 217 -5.10 -15.75 18.55
C ALA A 217 -5.99 -15.59 19.80
N TYR A 218 -6.83 -14.56 19.84
CA TYR A 218 -8.03 -14.61 20.66
C TYR A 218 -9.27 -14.73 19.77
N PRO A 219 -10.04 -15.83 19.88
CA PRO A 219 -11.32 -15.90 19.20
C PRO A 219 -12.21 -14.83 19.81
N ASN A 220 -12.73 -13.95 18.96
CA ASN A 220 -13.77 -12.98 19.30
C ASN A 220 -14.91 -13.71 20.03
N LYS A 221 -14.86 -13.76 21.36
CA LYS A 221 -16.00 -14.08 22.20
C LYS A 221 -16.92 -12.88 22.11
N ARG A 222 -17.72 -12.86 21.03
CA ARG A 222 -18.88 -11.98 20.90
C ARG A 222 -19.64 -12.04 22.21
N GLN A 223 -19.65 -10.93 22.94
CA GLN A 223 -20.63 -10.72 23.98
C GLN A 223 -21.97 -10.72 23.26
N ARG A 224 -22.78 -11.77 23.49
CA ARG A 224 -24.15 -11.84 22.98
C ARG A 224 -24.91 -10.69 23.63
N ILE A 225 -25.07 -9.60 22.90
CA ILE A 225 -26.12 -8.63 23.16
C ILE A 225 -27.41 -9.39 22.83
N SER A 226 -28.20 -9.73 23.84
CA SER A 226 -29.51 -10.31 23.61
C SER A 226 -30.36 -9.24 22.93
N CYS A 227 -30.66 -9.45 21.66
CA CYS A 227 -31.79 -8.79 21.03
C CYS A 227 -33.02 -9.23 21.84
N PHE A 228 -33.63 -8.31 22.59
CA PHE A 228 -35.02 -8.47 22.96
C PHE A 228 -35.78 -8.49 21.64
N ASP A 229 -36.21 -9.67 21.24
CA ASP A 229 -37.10 -9.82 20.10
C ASP A 229 -38.49 -10.24 20.59
N SER A 230 -39.43 -9.39 20.21
CA SER A 230 -40.83 -9.65 19.89
C SER A 230 -41.81 -10.14 20.95
N SER A 231 -42.72 -9.23 21.29
CA SER A 231 -44.14 -9.33 20.94
C SER A 231 -44.83 -10.70 21.04
N SER A 232 -45.63 -10.86 22.09
CA SER A 232 -47.04 -11.33 22.12
C SER A 232 -47.33 -11.73 23.58
N LEU A 233 -48.43 -11.30 24.19
CA LEU A 233 -49.73 -11.97 24.25
C LEU A 233 -50.72 -10.93 24.82
N LEU A 234 -51.76 -10.49 24.09
CA LEU A 234 -53.12 -11.05 24.17
C LEU A 234 -53.45 -11.70 25.52
N PHE A 235 -54.13 -10.94 26.38
CA PHE A 235 -55.44 -11.27 26.95
C PHE A 235 -56.21 -9.97 27.19
#